data_AF-W4KFN6-F1
#
_entry.id   AF-W4KFN6-F1
#
_cell.length_a   1.000
_cell.length_b   1.000
_cell.length_c   1.000
_cell.angle_alpha   90.00
_cell.angle_beta   90.00
_cell.angle_gamma   90.00
#
_symmetry.space_group_name_H-M   'P 1'
#
loop_
_entity.id
_entity.type
_entity.pdbx_description
1 polymer ?
#
loop_
_entity_poly.entity_id
_entity_poly.type
_entity_poly.pdbx_seq_one_letter_code
_entity_poly.pdbx_strand_id
1 'polypeptide(L)'
;MAFSVPKLFIFAAVLACAFVANAGPLSRRQVGNAQCNIDRLKFVVNLQETSDQINKLATELANTNFSSTVDSAQSGIDGAFQATDGIADAIFSNQTAPPELRNQVGGNLTIVLKALLSINTTDPTASATLENAKSFFQTAAEASNDVVEDCH
;
A
#
# COMPACT_ATOMS: atom_id res chain seq x y z
N MET A 1 -1.50 -61.87 64.48
CA MET A 1 -0.28 -61.32 63.84
C MET A 1 -0.50 -61.45 62.34
N ALA A 2 -0.49 -60.46 61.45
CA ALA A 2 -0.21 -59.04 61.51
C ALA A 2 -1.01 -58.31 60.40
N PHE A 3 -1.05 -56.99 60.51
CA PHE A 3 -1.74 -55.96 59.72
C PHE A 3 -1.36 -55.89 58.23
N SER A 4 -2.26 -55.38 57.37
CA SER A 4 -2.18 -54.02 56.79
C SER A 4 -2.92 -53.92 55.44
N VAL A 5 -3.78 -52.90 55.28
CA VAL A 5 -4.44 -52.47 54.03
C VAL A 5 -3.83 -51.14 53.59
N PRO A 6 -3.58 -50.94 52.29
CA PRO A 6 -4.09 -49.73 51.63
C PRO A 6 -4.49 -50.00 50.17
N LYS A 7 -5.22 -49.20 49.38
CA LYS A 7 -5.95 -47.92 49.43
C LYS A 7 -6.74 -47.95 48.10
N LEU A 8 -8.07 -47.84 48.05
CA LEU A 8 -8.88 -46.63 48.18
C LEU A 8 -9.01 -45.82 46.87
N PHE A 9 -10.28 -45.50 46.55
CA PHE A 9 -10.87 -44.51 45.61
C PHE A 9 -11.05 -44.94 44.13
N ILE A 10 -12.25 -45.11 43.53
CA ILE A 10 -13.60 -44.49 43.59
C ILE A 10 -13.78 -43.23 42.70
N PHE A 11 -14.94 -43.18 42.00
CA PHE A 11 -15.70 -42.06 41.37
C PHE A 11 -15.07 -41.40 40.11
N ALA A 12 -15.68 -41.47 38.92
CA ALA A 12 -16.96 -40.93 38.42
C ALA A 12 -16.92 -39.44 38.02
N ALA A 13 -17.38 -39.22 36.78
CA ALA A 13 -17.89 -37.99 36.17
C ALA A 13 -16.93 -36.79 36.09
N VAL A 14 -16.93 -36.10 34.94
CA VAL A 14 -17.26 -34.67 34.82
C VAL A 14 -16.77 -34.08 33.49
N LEU A 15 -17.70 -33.38 32.83
CA LEU A 15 -17.57 -32.25 31.91
C LEU A 15 -16.84 -32.41 30.56
N ALA A 16 -17.68 -32.43 29.53
CA ALA A 16 -17.81 -31.29 28.60
C ALA A 16 -16.80 -30.14 28.81
N CYS A 17 -15.63 -30.23 28.18
CA CYS A 17 -14.91 -29.04 27.74
C CYS A 17 -15.42 -28.72 26.34
N ALA A 18 -16.46 -27.88 26.31
CA ALA A 18 -16.74 -27.06 25.14
C ALA A 18 -15.43 -26.45 24.65
N PHE A 19 -15.12 -26.63 23.37
CA PHE A 19 -14.16 -25.78 22.70
C PHE A 19 -14.77 -24.37 22.69
N VAL A 20 -14.53 -23.62 23.76
CA VAL A 20 -14.55 -22.17 23.69
C VAL A 20 -13.33 -21.83 22.84
N ALA A 21 -13.50 -21.88 21.52
CA ALA A 21 -12.66 -21.11 20.64
C ALA A 21 -12.86 -19.67 21.12
N ASN A 22 -11.94 -19.21 21.98
CA ASN A 22 -11.75 -17.80 22.19
C ASN A 22 -11.41 -17.28 20.80
N ALA A 23 -12.42 -16.80 20.08
CA ALA A 23 -12.22 -15.75 19.10
C ALA A 23 -11.60 -14.62 19.93
N GLY A 24 -10.26 -14.63 20.02
CA GLY A 24 -9.52 -13.48 20.49
C GLY A 24 -10.08 -12.28 19.72
N PRO A 25 -10.18 -11.10 20.36
CA PRO A 25 -10.73 -9.93 19.69
C PRO A 25 -10.09 -9.84 18.31
N LEU A 26 -10.92 -9.72 17.27
CA LEU A 26 -10.45 -9.42 15.92
C LEU A 26 -9.73 -8.08 16.04
N SER A 27 -8.42 -8.12 16.37
CA SER A 27 -7.53 -7.01 16.12
C SER A 27 -7.76 -6.68 14.66
N ARG A 28 -8.29 -5.48 14.37
CA ARG A 28 -8.56 -5.08 12.99
C ARG A 28 -7.30 -5.43 12.20
N ARG A 29 -7.44 -6.32 11.23
CA ARG A 29 -6.35 -6.55 10.28
C ARG A 29 -6.06 -5.19 9.66
N GLN A 30 -4.79 -4.84 9.43
CA GLN A 30 -4.42 -3.57 8.76
C GLN A 30 -5.01 -3.42 7.34
N VAL A 31 -5.78 -4.41 6.88
CA VAL A 31 -6.69 -4.37 5.73
C VAL A 31 -7.72 -3.24 5.85
N GLY A 32 -8.00 -2.70 7.05
CA GLY A 32 -8.88 -1.54 7.25
C GLY A 32 -10.35 -1.83 6.91
N ASN A 33 -11.18 -0.78 6.91
CA ASN A 33 -12.59 -0.87 6.55
C ASN A 33 -12.77 -0.86 5.01
N ALA A 34 -14.02 -0.91 4.52
CA ALA A 34 -14.29 -0.87 3.07
C ALA A 34 -13.78 0.42 2.41
N GLN A 35 -13.87 1.56 3.09
CA GLN A 35 -13.41 2.86 2.61
C GLN A 35 -11.88 2.88 2.45
N CYS A 36 -11.14 2.44 3.47
CA CYS A 36 -9.69 2.24 3.40
C CYS A 36 -9.26 1.42 2.17
N ASN A 37 -9.97 0.33 1.85
CA ASN A 37 -9.63 -0.49 0.68
C ASN A 37 -9.98 0.20 -0.65
N ILE A 38 -11.05 0.99 -0.68
CA ILE A 38 -11.39 1.84 -1.82
C ILE A 38 -10.29 2.87 -2.05
N ASP A 39 -9.80 3.54 -1.01
CA ASP A 39 -8.79 4.60 -1.17
C ASP A 39 -7.41 4.02 -1.52
N ARG A 40 -7.06 2.85 -1.00
CA ARG A 40 -5.89 2.08 -1.48
C ARG A 40 -6.00 1.76 -2.96
N LEU A 41 -7.17 1.30 -3.41
CA LEU A 41 -7.38 0.99 -4.82
C LEU A 41 -7.32 2.26 -5.68
N LYS A 42 -7.96 3.35 -5.27
CA LYS A 42 -7.87 4.64 -5.97
C LYS A 42 -6.44 5.11 -6.09
N PHE A 43 -5.65 5.02 -5.02
CA PHE A 43 -4.23 5.38 -5.04
C PHE A 43 -3.47 4.58 -6.10
N VAL A 44 -3.55 3.25 -6.07
CA VAL A 44 -2.83 2.37 -7.01
C VAL A 44 -3.28 2.59 -8.46
N VAL A 45 -4.60 2.71 -8.70
CA VAL A 45 -5.14 2.94 -10.04
C VAL A 45 -4.69 4.28 -10.61
N ASN A 46 -4.79 5.37 -9.84
CA ASN A 46 -4.36 6.69 -10.34
C ASN A 46 -2.83 6.78 -10.48
N LEU A 47 -2.06 6.07 -9.66
CA LEU A 47 -0.62 5.97 -9.82
C LEU A 47 -0.26 5.21 -11.11
N GLN A 48 -1.00 4.16 -11.47
CA GLN A 48 -0.85 3.47 -12.74
C GLN A 48 -1.22 4.36 -13.93
N GLU A 49 -2.34 5.09 -13.87
CA GLU A 49 -2.70 6.04 -14.93
C GLU A 49 -1.63 7.13 -15.10
N THR A 50 -1.05 7.60 -13.98
CA THR A 50 0.10 8.52 -14.01
C THR A 50 1.30 7.88 -14.73
N SER A 51 1.63 6.63 -14.40
CA SER A 51 2.69 5.86 -15.06
C SER A 51 2.48 5.78 -16.58
N ASP A 52 1.27 5.46 -17.00
CA ASP A 52 0.92 5.33 -18.42
C ASP A 52 1.08 6.65 -19.17
N GLN A 53 0.70 7.78 -18.57
CA GLN A 53 0.94 9.09 -19.18
C GLN A 53 2.44 9.47 -19.19
N ILE A 54 3.20 9.13 -18.15
CA ILE A 54 4.65 9.35 -18.13
C ILE A 54 5.34 8.52 -19.23
N ASN A 55 4.90 7.29 -19.48
CA ASN A 55 5.42 6.45 -20.56
C ASN A 55 5.09 7.02 -21.96
N LYS A 56 3.92 7.65 -22.13
CA LYS A 56 3.61 8.41 -23.34
C LYS A 56 4.52 9.63 -23.48
N LEU A 57 4.73 10.40 -22.41
CA LEU A 57 5.68 11.52 -22.40
C LEU A 57 7.08 11.08 -22.79
N ALA A 58 7.53 9.88 -22.38
CA ALA A 58 8.84 9.37 -22.75
C ALA A 58 9.00 9.23 -24.27
N THR A 59 7.92 8.83 -24.96
CA THR A 59 7.89 8.72 -26.41
C THR A 59 7.80 10.11 -27.07
N GLU A 60 6.92 10.97 -26.57
CA GLU A 60 6.65 12.31 -27.13
C GLU A 60 7.83 13.27 -26.94
N LEU A 61 8.59 13.12 -25.86
CA LEU A 61 9.70 13.98 -25.46
C LEU A 61 11.09 13.34 -25.67
N ALA A 62 11.18 12.18 -26.33
CA ALA A 62 12.40 11.38 -26.48
C ALA A 62 13.61 12.16 -27.02
N ASN A 63 13.39 13.14 -27.90
CA ASN A 63 14.44 13.93 -28.54
C ASN A 63 14.53 15.37 -28.00
N THR A 64 14.00 15.60 -26.80
CA THR A 64 14.00 16.91 -26.15
C THR A 64 14.96 16.92 -24.96
N ASN A 65 15.22 18.11 -24.41
CA ASN A 65 15.97 18.29 -23.17
C ASN A 65 15.23 17.78 -21.92
N PHE A 66 13.99 17.28 -22.06
CA PHE A 66 13.20 16.76 -20.93
C PHE A 66 13.30 15.24 -20.76
N SER A 67 14.00 14.51 -21.64
CA SER A 67 14.09 13.04 -21.55
C SER A 67 14.56 12.55 -20.17
N SER A 68 15.64 13.12 -19.61
CA SER A 68 16.12 12.73 -18.27
C SER A 68 15.13 13.08 -17.14
N THR A 69 14.31 14.11 -17.34
CA THR A 69 13.25 14.48 -16.41
C THR A 69 12.13 13.44 -16.43
N VAL A 70 11.76 12.95 -17.62
CA VAL A 70 10.79 11.86 -17.76
C VAL A 70 11.32 10.58 -17.11
N ASP A 71 12.60 10.23 -17.33
CA ASP A 71 13.23 9.06 -16.68
C ASP A 71 13.21 9.17 -15.15
N SER A 72 13.38 10.39 -14.62
CA SER A 72 13.29 10.65 -13.17
C SER A 72 11.87 10.43 -12.66
N ALA A 73 10.85 10.82 -13.43
CA ALA A 73 9.46 10.57 -13.10
C ALA A 73 9.14 9.06 -13.13
N GLN A 74 9.61 8.33 -14.14
CA GLN A 74 9.46 6.86 -14.22
C GLN A 74 10.10 6.16 -13.02
N SER A 75 11.34 6.53 -12.69
CA SER A 75 12.04 5.97 -11.53
C SER A 75 11.30 6.24 -10.22
N GLY A 76 10.70 7.42 -10.08
CA GLY A 76 9.84 7.75 -8.94
C GLY A 76 8.58 6.89 -8.88
N ILE A 77 7.89 6.67 -10.00
CA ILE A 77 6.73 5.77 -10.06
C ILE A 77 7.11 4.34 -9.67
N ASP A 78 8.18 3.80 -10.25
CA ASP A 78 8.64 2.44 -9.96
C ASP A 78 9.00 2.28 -8.49
N GLY A 79 9.69 3.26 -7.89
CA GLY A 79 10.00 3.28 -6.48
C GLY A 79 8.75 3.35 -5.59
N ALA A 80 7.73 4.10 -5.99
CA ALA A 80 6.46 4.17 -5.28
C ALA A 80 5.71 2.82 -5.33
N PHE A 81 5.71 2.13 -6.48
CA PHE A 81 5.14 0.78 -6.59
C PHE A 81 5.88 -0.23 -5.72
N GLN A 82 7.21 -0.27 -5.77
CA GLN A 82 8.00 -1.19 -4.95
C GLN A 82 7.75 -0.99 -3.45
N ALA A 83 7.68 0.26 -2.99
CA ALA A 83 7.36 0.56 -1.60
C ALA A 83 5.92 0.17 -1.23
N THR A 84 4.96 0.37 -2.15
CA THR A 84 3.56 -0.04 -1.97
C THR A 84 3.42 -1.56 -1.90
N ASP A 85 4.14 -2.29 -2.75
CA ASP A 85 4.19 -3.76 -2.73
C ASP A 85 4.74 -4.27 -1.39
N GLY A 86 5.83 -3.67 -0.89
CA GLY A 86 6.35 -4.02 0.44
C GLY A 86 5.35 -3.76 1.58
N ILE A 87 4.54 -2.70 1.47
CA ILE A 87 3.46 -2.43 2.44
C ILE A 87 2.39 -3.51 2.33
N ALA A 88 1.98 -3.86 1.11
CA ALA A 88 0.98 -4.89 0.86
C ALA A 88 1.46 -6.26 1.39
N ASP A 89 2.71 -6.64 1.13
CA ASP A 89 3.31 -7.89 1.61
C ASP A 89 3.31 -7.99 3.14
N ALA A 90 3.65 -6.90 3.83
CA ALA A 90 3.59 -6.85 5.29
C ALA A 90 2.15 -7.05 5.79
N ILE A 91 1.17 -6.38 5.17
CA ILE A 91 -0.24 -6.50 5.52
C ILE A 91 -0.75 -7.93 5.28
N PHE A 92 -0.43 -8.54 4.13
CA PHE A 92 -0.83 -9.92 3.81
C PHE A 92 -0.17 -10.94 4.75
N SER A 93 1.04 -10.65 5.21
CA SER A 93 1.74 -11.44 6.22
C SER A 93 1.28 -11.15 7.66
N ASN A 94 0.25 -10.32 7.84
CA ASN A 94 -0.29 -9.89 9.13
C ASN A 94 0.77 -9.24 10.04
N GLN A 95 1.72 -8.53 9.42
CA GLN A 95 2.74 -7.71 10.06
C GLN A 95 2.36 -6.24 9.96
N THR A 96 2.91 -5.42 10.84
CA THR A 96 2.85 -3.97 10.67
C THR A 96 3.82 -3.57 9.58
N ALA A 97 3.31 -2.91 8.54
CA ALA A 97 4.17 -2.36 7.49
C ALA A 97 5.22 -1.41 8.09
N PRO A 98 6.52 -1.58 7.76
CA PRO A 98 7.58 -0.71 8.23
C PRO A 98 7.30 0.76 7.89
N PRO A 99 7.50 1.71 8.83
CA PRO A 99 7.27 3.13 8.58
C PRO A 99 8.17 3.67 7.45
N GLU A 100 9.34 3.07 7.24
CA GLU A 100 10.27 3.43 6.16
C GLU A 100 9.64 3.26 4.78
N LEU A 101 8.78 2.26 4.57
CA LEU A 101 8.10 2.06 3.28
C LEU A 101 7.14 3.20 2.98
N ARG A 102 6.42 3.72 3.99
CA ARG A 102 5.54 4.88 3.83
C ARG A 102 6.35 6.14 3.47
N ASN A 103 7.50 6.32 4.11
CA ASN A 103 8.42 7.41 3.76
C ASN A 103 8.95 7.25 2.33
N GLN A 104 9.24 6.02 1.90
CA GLN A 104 9.65 5.73 0.51
C GLN A 104 8.54 6.06 -0.48
N VAL A 105 7.26 5.71 -0.21
CA VAL A 105 6.14 6.14 -1.05
C VAL A 105 6.11 7.66 -1.17
N GLY A 106 6.10 8.40 -0.05
CA GLY A 106 6.06 9.87 -0.07
C GLY A 106 7.27 10.52 -0.77
N GLY A 107 8.48 9.98 -0.54
CA GLY A 107 9.70 10.44 -1.19
C GLY A 107 9.68 10.24 -2.71
N ASN A 108 9.22 9.08 -3.16
CA ASN A 108 9.09 8.74 -4.57
C ASN A 108 8.01 9.59 -5.27
N LEU A 109 6.84 9.79 -4.65
CA LEU A 109 5.82 10.70 -5.15
C LEU A 109 6.36 12.15 -5.27
N THR A 110 7.19 12.58 -4.33
CA THR A 110 7.86 13.89 -4.41
C THR A 110 8.79 14.00 -5.61
N ILE A 111 9.51 12.92 -5.96
CA ILE A 111 10.35 12.86 -7.16
C ILE A 111 9.49 13.04 -8.42
N VAL A 112 8.39 12.28 -8.53
CA VAL A 112 7.45 12.35 -9.66
C VAL A 112 6.90 13.78 -9.81
N LEU A 113 6.39 14.38 -8.73
CA LEU A 113 5.83 15.73 -8.76
C LEU A 113 6.85 16.75 -9.24
N LYS A 114 8.08 16.73 -8.68
CA LYS A 114 9.15 17.66 -9.08
C LYS A 114 9.50 17.50 -10.56
N ALA A 115 9.58 16.26 -11.04
CA ALA A 115 9.85 15.99 -12.44
C ALA A 115 8.74 16.55 -13.34
N LEU A 116 7.47 16.20 -13.08
CA LEU A 116 6.32 16.69 -13.86
C LEU A 116 6.20 18.22 -13.88
N LEU A 117 6.48 18.89 -12.76
CA LEU A 117 6.45 20.35 -12.68
C LEU A 117 7.62 21.03 -13.42
N SER A 118 8.72 20.32 -13.66
CA SER A 118 9.88 20.87 -14.36
C SER A 118 9.82 20.74 -15.88
N ILE A 119 8.86 19.95 -16.41
CA ILE A 119 8.63 19.83 -17.85
C ILE A 119 7.86 21.07 -18.33
N ASN A 120 8.43 21.77 -19.31
CA ASN A 120 7.79 22.91 -19.97
C ASN A 120 7.93 22.76 -21.49
N THR A 121 7.01 22.02 -22.08
CA THR A 121 6.98 21.73 -23.53
C THR A 121 6.04 22.69 -24.25
N THR A 122 6.35 23.03 -25.50
CA THR A 122 5.45 23.75 -26.42
C THR A 122 4.76 22.82 -27.41
N ASP A 123 5.11 21.54 -27.41
CA ASP A 123 4.42 20.55 -28.23
C ASP A 123 3.00 20.33 -27.67
N PRO A 124 1.94 20.51 -28.47
CA PRO A 124 0.57 20.46 -27.98
C PRO A 124 0.15 19.07 -27.49
N THR A 125 0.68 18.01 -28.11
CA THR A 125 0.38 16.63 -27.71
C THR A 125 1.03 16.33 -26.36
N ALA A 126 2.33 16.59 -26.23
CA ALA A 126 3.06 16.41 -24.97
C ALA A 126 2.51 17.30 -23.85
N SER A 127 2.03 18.51 -24.17
CA SER A 127 1.37 19.38 -23.19
C SER A 127 0.09 18.74 -22.64
N ALA A 128 -0.76 18.19 -23.51
CA ALA A 128 -1.99 17.50 -23.07
C ALA A 128 -1.68 16.25 -22.24
N THR A 129 -0.71 15.44 -22.68
CA THR A 129 -0.25 14.26 -21.93
C THR A 129 0.31 14.64 -20.56
N LEU A 130 1.08 15.72 -20.47
CA LEU A 130 1.63 16.24 -19.22
C LEU A 130 0.54 16.67 -18.23
N GLU A 131 -0.48 17.39 -18.71
CA GLU A 131 -1.58 17.82 -17.85
C GLU A 131 -2.42 16.63 -17.37
N ASN A 132 -2.63 15.62 -18.20
CA ASN A 132 -3.26 14.36 -17.77
C ASN A 132 -2.41 13.64 -16.70
N ALA A 133 -1.09 13.56 -16.89
CA ALA A 133 -0.18 12.97 -15.91
C ALA A 133 -0.27 13.69 -14.56
N LYS A 134 -0.28 15.03 -14.56
CA LYS A 134 -0.44 15.84 -13.34
C LYS A 134 -1.79 15.62 -12.68
N SER A 135 -2.87 15.54 -13.46
CA SER A 135 -4.22 15.34 -12.92
C SER A 135 -4.36 13.98 -12.24
N PHE A 136 -3.94 12.88 -12.89
CA PHE A 136 -3.95 11.55 -12.24
C PHE A 136 -3.03 11.50 -11.03
N PHE A 137 -1.86 12.14 -11.10
CA PHE A 137 -0.93 12.20 -9.98
C PHE A 137 -1.55 12.94 -8.78
N GLN A 138 -2.26 14.04 -9.00
CA GLN A 138 -2.97 14.76 -7.94
C GLN A 138 -4.04 13.89 -7.29
N THR A 139 -4.86 13.20 -8.08
CA THR A 139 -5.87 12.26 -7.54
C THR A 139 -5.23 11.10 -6.80
N ALA A 140 -4.07 10.59 -7.24
CA ALA A 140 -3.30 9.60 -6.49
C ALA A 140 -2.82 10.17 -5.15
N ALA A 141 -2.28 11.39 -5.13
CA ALA A 141 -1.81 12.04 -3.91
C ALA A 141 -2.96 12.27 -2.90
N GLU A 142 -4.12 12.71 -3.37
CA GLU A 142 -5.34 12.84 -2.56
C GLU A 142 -5.75 11.49 -1.96
N ALA A 143 -5.88 10.46 -2.79
CA ALA A 143 -6.21 9.10 -2.32
C ALA A 143 -5.17 8.55 -1.33
N SER A 144 -3.89 8.93 -1.46
CA SER A 144 -2.86 8.52 -0.49
C SER A 144 -3.06 9.18 0.88
N ASN A 145 -3.58 10.40 0.93
CA ASN A 145 -3.95 11.05 2.19
C ASN A 145 -5.19 10.41 2.79
N ASP A 146 -6.20 10.09 1.95
CA ASP A 146 -7.41 9.38 2.38
C ASP A 146 -7.05 8.00 2.98
N VAL A 147 -6.06 7.29 2.43
CA VAL A 147 -5.54 6.05 3.03
C VAL A 147 -5.00 6.27 4.44
N VAL A 148 -4.31 7.39 4.70
CA VAL A 148 -3.80 7.69 6.05
C VAL A 148 -4.95 8.00 7.02
N GLU A 149 -5.99 8.65 6.54
CA GLU A 149 -7.18 9.03 7.32
C GLU A 149 -8.11 7.84 7.60
N ASP A 150 -8.38 6.99 6.60
CA ASP A 150 -9.42 5.95 6.69
C ASP A 150 -8.90 4.57 7.09
N CYS A 151 -7.59 4.31 6.98
CA CYS A 151 -6.98 3.03 7.32
C CYS A 151 -6.44 2.99 8.75
N HIS A 152 -7.34 2.77 9.73
CA HIS A 152 -7.02 2.55 11.14
C HIS A 152 -7.38 1.14 11.65
#